data_AF-A0A6G6JZ74-F1
#
_entry.id   AF-A0A6G6JZ74-F1
#
_cell.length_a   1.000
_cell.length_b   1.000
_cell.length_c   1.000
_cell.angle_alpha   90.00
_cell.angle_beta   90.00
_cell.angle_gamma   90.00
#
_symmetry.space_group_name_H-M   'P 1'
#
loop_
_entity.id
_entity.type
_entity.pdbx_description
1 polymer ?
#
loop_
_entity_poly.entity_id
_entity_poly.type
_entity_poly.pdbx_seq_one_letter_code
_entity_poly.pdbx_strand_id
1 'polypeptide(L)'
;MQQDFEKQAGLQAQQMIEADFVNPPSLTDLANASGISPYQMSRLFYRVNQITIPHYIRKLRTDRAEELLRTTNRAIGQVATEVGYMSISAFCRAFFREKGKLPSDMRRDPSDQLRERRAAALTGGFAA
;
A
#
# COMPACT_ATOMS: atom_id res chain seq x y z
N MET A 1 6.79 -2.98 31.52
CA MET A 1 8.14 -3.24 31.01
C MET A 1 8.15 -4.09 29.74
N GLN A 2 7.68 -5.34 29.72
CA GLN A 2 7.73 -6.15 28.47
C GLN A 2 6.76 -5.66 27.38
N GLN A 3 5.55 -5.22 27.76
CA GLN A 3 4.54 -4.73 26.81
C GLN A 3 4.92 -3.37 26.19
N ASP A 4 5.66 -2.53 26.92
CA ASP A 4 6.11 -1.22 26.45
C ASP A 4 7.16 -1.37 25.34
N PHE A 5 8.09 -2.32 25.49
CA PHE A 5 9.08 -2.64 24.46
C PHE A 5 8.44 -3.17 23.18
N GLU A 6 7.49 -4.11 23.29
CA GLU A 6 6.79 -4.65 22.12
C GLU A 6 6.03 -3.55 21.36
N LYS A 7 5.36 -2.67 22.10
CA LYS A 7 4.66 -1.53 21.50
C LYS A 7 5.63 -0.57 20.81
N GLN A 8 6.78 -0.29 21.42
CA GLN A 8 7.78 0.63 20.90
C GLN A 8 8.49 0.09 19.64
N ALA A 9 8.82 -1.20 19.61
CA ALA A 9 9.39 -1.85 18.42
C ALA A 9 8.40 -1.86 17.24
N GLY A 10 7.11 -2.12 17.52
CA GLY A 10 6.05 -2.03 16.52
C GLY A 10 5.90 -0.62 15.95
N LEU A 11 5.93 0.41 16.81
CA LEU A 11 5.85 1.81 16.41
C LEU A 11 7.07 2.24 15.58
N GLN A 12 8.29 1.85 15.98
CA GLN A 12 9.49 2.15 15.19
C GLN A 12 9.42 1.53 13.81
N ALA A 13 8.97 0.28 13.70
CA ALA A 13 8.80 -0.37 12.42
C ALA A 13 7.79 0.39 11.52
N GLN A 14 6.69 0.89 12.10
CA GLN A 14 5.75 1.74 11.36
C GLN A 14 6.40 3.02 10.86
N GLN A 15 7.12 3.74 11.74
CA GLN A 15 7.79 4.99 11.37
C GLN A 15 8.80 4.80 10.24
N MET A 16 9.57 3.71 10.28
CA MET A 16 10.52 3.38 9.21
C MET A 16 9.81 3.06 7.88
N ILE A 17 8.67 2.38 7.92
CA ILE A 17 7.86 2.10 6.73
C ILE A 17 7.19 3.37 6.21
N GLU A 18 6.69 4.24 7.08
CA GLU A 18 6.03 5.49 6.69
C GLU A 18 7.02 6.51 6.11
N ALA A 19 8.27 6.51 6.59
CA ALA A 19 9.32 7.36 6.06
C ALA A 19 9.63 7.06 4.58
N ASP A 20 9.57 5.79 4.17
CA ASP A 20 9.71 5.39 2.76
C ASP A 20 8.82 4.19 2.42
N PHE A 21 7.54 4.45 2.18
CA PHE A 21 6.59 3.39 1.77
C PHE A 21 6.75 2.99 0.28
N VAL A 22 7.50 3.78 -0.49
CA VAL A 22 7.79 3.53 -1.92
C VAL A 22 8.87 2.45 -2.03
N ASN A 23 9.93 2.57 -1.25
CA ASN A 23 10.99 1.57 -1.09
C ASN A 23 11.10 1.14 0.38
N PRO A 24 10.14 0.34 0.88
CA PRO A 24 10.09 -0.01 2.28
C PRO A 24 11.33 -0.82 2.69
N PRO A 25 11.87 -0.58 3.90
CA PRO A 25 12.96 -1.37 4.45
C PRO A 25 12.57 -2.85 4.52
N SER A 26 13.56 -3.73 4.35
CA SER A 26 13.30 -5.16 4.44
C SER A 26 12.91 -5.56 5.86
N LEU A 27 12.27 -6.72 6.02
CA LEU A 27 11.97 -7.27 7.35
C LEU A 27 13.24 -7.38 8.22
N THR A 28 14.37 -7.68 7.60
CA THR A 28 15.67 -7.77 8.25
C THR A 28 16.14 -6.41 8.75
N ASP A 29 15.97 -5.35 7.97
CA ASP A 29 16.37 -3.99 8.37
C ASP A 29 15.51 -3.48 9.52
N LEU A 30 14.20 -3.73 9.48
CA LEU A 30 13.28 -3.43 10.57
C LEU A 30 13.69 -4.18 11.85
N ALA A 31 14.00 -5.46 11.73
CA ALA A 31 14.41 -6.29 12.85
C ALA A 31 15.74 -5.83 13.46
N ASN A 32 16.73 -5.49 12.63
CA ASN A 32 18.02 -4.96 13.04
C ASN A 32 17.87 -3.62 13.78
N ALA A 33 17.01 -2.73 13.30
CA ALA A 33 16.76 -1.43 13.94
C ALA A 33 16.18 -1.57 15.36
N SER A 34 15.41 -2.63 15.62
CA SER A 34 14.82 -2.92 16.94
C SER A 34 15.62 -3.94 17.77
N GLY A 35 16.75 -4.44 17.25
CA GLY A 35 17.60 -5.43 17.95
C GLY A 35 16.95 -6.80 18.16
N ILE A 36 16.01 -7.20 17.29
CA ILE A 36 15.28 -8.48 17.38
C ILE A 36 15.44 -9.30 16.10
N SER A 37 15.03 -10.57 16.13
CA SER A 37 15.06 -11.40 14.91
C SER A 37 13.93 -11.03 13.93
N PRO A 38 14.10 -11.24 12.61
CA PRO A 38 13.04 -11.02 11.60
C PRO A 38 11.73 -11.74 11.92
N TYR A 39 11.83 -12.95 12.46
CA TYR A 39 10.67 -13.73 12.89
C TYR A 39 9.91 -13.07 14.05
N GLN A 40 10.66 -12.60 15.06
CA GLN A 40 10.09 -11.86 16.19
C GLN A 40 9.46 -10.55 15.72
N MET A 41 10.13 -9.80 14.83
CA MET A 41 9.60 -8.57 14.28
C MET A 41 8.26 -8.78 13.56
N SER A 42 8.15 -9.79 12.69
CA SER A 42 6.89 -10.10 12.00
C SER A 42 5.76 -10.44 12.98
N ARG A 43 6.05 -11.28 14.00
CA ARG A 43 5.07 -11.69 15.03
C ARG A 43 4.63 -10.52 15.91
N LEU A 44 5.59 -9.69 16.33
CA LEU A 44 5.37 -8.53 17.18
C LEU A 44 4.59 -7.46 16.42
N PHE A 45 4.97 -7.16 15.18
CA PHE A 45 4.25 -6.23 14.32
C PHE A 45 2.79 -6.65 14.14
N TYR A 46 2.55 -7.93 13.86
CA TYR A 46 1.18 -8.46 13.76
C TYR A 46 0.41 -8.35 15.08
N ARG A 47 1.04 -8.64 16.22
CA ARG A 47 0.39 -8.52 17.54
C ARG A 47 -0.03 -7.08 17.85
N VAL A 48 0.82 -6.11 17.52
CA VAL A 48 0.57 -4.68 17.79
C VAL A 48 -0.42 -4.09 16.79
N ASN A 49 -0.25 -4.37 15.49
CA ASN A 49 -0.99 -3.71 14.41
C ASN A 49 -2.16 -4.53 13.85
N GLN A 50 -2.28 -5.80 14.24
CA GLN A 50 -3.29 -6.75 13.74
C GLN A 50 -3.26 -6.94 12.21
N ILE A 51 -2.16 -6.56 11.57
CA ILE A 51 -1.93 -6.67 10.12
C ILE A 51 -0.46 -7.00 9.88
N THR A 52 -0.18 -7.66 8.76
CA THR A 52 1.19 -7.99 8.37
C THR A 52 1.90 -6.79 7.76
N ILE A 53 3.23 -6.75 7.84
CA ILE A 53 4.06 -5.68 7.25
C ILE A 53 3.73 -5.48 5.74
N PRO A 54 3.66 -6.54 4.91
CA PRO A 54 3.30 -6.36 3.49
C PRO A 54 1.88 -5.83 3.28
N HIS A 55 0.94 -6.13 4.18
CA HIS A 55 -0.40 -5.56 4.13
C HIS A 55 -0.40 -4.09 4.54
N TYR A 56 0.35 -3.74 5.59
CA TYR A 56 0.50 -2.35 6.03
C TYR A 56 1.07 -1.45 4.92
N ILE A 57 2.12 -1.91 4.24
CA ILE A 57 2.71 -1.19 3.10
C ILE A 57 1.68 -0.99 1.99
N ARG A 58 0.91 -2.02 1.63
CA ARG A 58 -0.14 -1.90 0.60
C ARG A 58 -1.20 -0.89 1.01
N LYS A 59 -1.63 -0.92 2.27
CA LYS A 59 -2.60 0.03 2.83
C LYS A 59 -2.09 1.46 2.76
N LEU A 60 -0.85 1.72 3.18
CA LEU A 60 -0.24 3.05 3.08
C LEU A 60 -0.18 3.55 1.64
N ARG A 61 0.20 2.68 0.69
CA ARG A 61 0.23 3.04 -0.74
C ARG A 61 -1.15 3.37 -1.28
N THR A 62 -2.18 2.62 -0.92
CA THR A 62 -3.55 2.87 -1.39
C THR A 62 -4.19 4.08 -0.70
N ASP A 63 -3.89 4.32 0.57
CA ASP A 63 -4.29 5.53 1.31
C ASP A 63 -3.67 6.79 0.68
N ARG A 64 -2.36 6.76 0.39
CA ARG A 64 -1.69 7.87 -0.30
C ARG A 64 -2.21 8.07 -1.72
N ALA A 65 -2.48 6.99 -2.43
CA ALA A 65 -3.07 7.08 -3.76
C ALA A 65 -4.47 7.71 -3.72
N GLU A 66 -5.32 7.34 -2.76
CA GLU A 66 -6.63 7.95 -2.57
C GLU A 66 -6.51 9.47 -2.32
N GLU A 67 -5.58 9.89 -1.47
CA GLU A 67 -5.33 11.30 -1.21
C GLU A 67 -4.91 12.03 -2.50
N LEU A 68 -3.98 11.47 -3.26
CA LEU A 68 -3.52 12.05 -4.53
C LEU A 68 -4.65 12.14 -5.56
N LEU A 69 -5.51 11.13 -5.64
CA LEU A 69 -6.66 11.10 -6.54
C LEU A 69 -7.75 12.11 -6.17
N ARG A 70 -7.89 12.44 -4.89
CA ARG A 70 -8.86 13.42 -4.40
C ARG A 70 -8.35 14.86 -4.46
N THR A 71 -7.05 15.06 -4.26
CA THR A 71 -6.43 16.38 -4.14
C THR A 71 -5.80 16.87 -5.44
N THR A 72 -5.54 15.97 -6.41
CA THR A 72 -4.86 16.30 -7.66
C THR A 72 -5.56 15.71 -8.88
N ASN A 73 -5.29 16.30 -10.06
CA ASN A 73 -5.73 15.78 -11.36
C ASN A 73 -4.62 14.99 -12.09
N ARG A 74 -3.62 14.48 -11.36
CA ARG A 74 -2.49 13.71 -11.92
C ARG A 74 -3.00 12.43 -12.58
N ALA A 75 -2.42 11.97 -13.68
CA ALA A 75 -2.87 10.74 -14.33
C ALA A 75 -2.76 9.51 -13.40
N ILE A 76 -3.67 8.53 -13.52
CA ILE A 76 -3.64 7.30 -12.70
C ILE A 76 -2.27 6.60 -12.78
N GLY A 77 -1.64 6.64 -13.96
CA GLY A 77 -0.28 6.11 -14.15
C GLY A 77 0.79 6.83 -13.34
N GLN A 78 0.69 8.17 -13.20
CA GLN A 78 1.62 8.95 -12.38
C GLN A 78 1.42 8.63 -10.89
N VAL A 79 0.16 8.54 -10.45
CA VAL A 79 -0.17 8.15 -9.08
C VAL A 79 0.37 6.75 -8.77
N ALA A 80 0.24 5.80 -9.70
CA ALA A 80 0.77 4.44 -9.54
C ALA A 80 2.30 4.43 -9.35
N THR A 81 3.03 5.20 -10.17
CA THR A 81 4.49 5.30 -10.04
C THR A 81 4.89 5.99 -8.73
N GLU A 82 4.19 7.05 -8.34
CA GLU A 82 4.45 7.81 -7.12
C GLU A 82 4.21 7.00 -5.84
N VAL A 83 3.21 6.11 -5.85
CA VAL A 83 2.96 5.18 -4.73
C VAL A 83 3.76 3.88 -4.82
N GLY A 84 4.76 3.79 -5.70
CA GLY A 84 5.72 2.69 -5.76
C GLY A 84 5.24 1.43 -6.49
N TYR A 85 4.32 1.57 -7.45
CA TYR A 85 3.95 0.48 -8.37
C TYR A 85 4.64 0.67 -9.73
N MET A 86 5.23 -0.43 -10.23
CA MET A 86 5.86 -0.44 -11.56
C MET A 86 4.85 -0.55 -12.70
N SER A 87 3.59 -0.93 -12.40
CA SER A 87 2.54 -1.10 -13.40
C SER A 87 1.19 -0.61 -12.88
N ILE A 88 0.48 0.11 -13.75
CA ILE A 88 -0.89 0.60 -13.50
C ILE A 88 -1.82 -0.57 -13.18
N SER A 89 -1.71 -1.70 -13.90
CA SER A 89 -2.56 -2.87 -13.67
C SER A 89 -2.30 -3.54 -12.32
N ALA A 90 -1.07 -3.49 -11.82
CA ALA A 90 -0.74 -3.98 -10.47
C ALA A 90 -1.32 -3.03 -9.40
N PHE A 91 -1.21 -1.72 -9.63
CA PHE A 91 -1.80 -0.70 -8.79
C PHE A 91 -3.33 -0.82 -8.72
N CYS A 92 -4.04 -0.87 -9.85
CA CYS A 92 -5.51 -0.94 -9.87
C CYS A 92 -6.03 -2.19 -9.15
N ARG A 93 -5.37 -3.35 -9.30
CA ARG A 93 -5.74 -4.58 -8.58
C ARG A 93 -5.54 -4.46 -7.07
N ALA A 94 -4.43 -3.86 -6.64
CA ALA A 94 -4.18 -3.63 -5.22
C ALA A 94 -5.15 -2.58 -4.64
N PHE A 95 -5.38 -1.49 -5.36
CA PHE A 95 -6.30 -0.43 -4.95
C PHE A 95 -7.74 -0.94 -4.84
N PHE A 96 -8.22 -1.70 -5.83
CA PHE A 96 -9.55 -2.31 -5.78
C PHE A 96 -9.68 -3.31 -4.62
N ARG A 97 -8.64 -4.11 -4.35
CA ARG A 97 -8.65 -5.06 -3.23
C ARG A 97 -8.77 -4.38 -1.86
N GLU A 98 -8.07 -3.25 -1.68
CA GLU A 98 -8.05 -2.53 -0.40
C GLU A 98 -9.25 -1.57 -0.24
N LYS A 99 -9.70 -0.92 -1.31
CA LYS A 99 -10.71 0.15 -1.27
C LYS A 99 -12.08 -0.25 -1.83
N GLY A 100 -12.18 -1.38 -2.53
CA GLY A 100 -13.41 -1.87 -3.16
C GLY A 100 -13.90 -1.03 -4.34
N LYS A 101 -13.11 -0.05 -4.81
CA LYS A 101 -13.43 0.86 -5.92
C LYS A 101 -12.21 1.03 -6.81
N LEU A 102 -12.42 1.36 -8.08
CA LEU A 102 -11.30 1.65 -8.97
C LEU A 102 -10.74 3.06 -8.70
N PRO A 103 -9.43 3.28 -8.93
CA PRO A 103 -8.81 4.61 -8.82
C PRO A 103 -9.53 5.71 -9.63
N SER A 104 -10.19 5.32 -10.70
CA SER A 104 -10.97 6.19 -11.58
C SER A 104 -12.36 6.50 -11.15
N ASP A 105 -13.05 5.55 -10.52
CA ASP A 105 -14.34 5.83 -9.89
C ASP A 105 -14.17 6.90 -8.81
N MET A 106 -12.96 6.99 -8.24
CA MET A 106 -12.56 8.03 -7.29
C MET A 106 -12.22 9.36 -7.97
N ARG A 107 -11.83 9.36 -9.25
CA ARG A 107 -11.55 10.57 -10.02
C ARG A 107 -12.82 11.06 -10.70
N ARG A 108 -13.30 12.22 -10.29
CA ARG A 108 -14.55 12.84 -10.79
C ARG A 108 -14.40 13.49 -12.17
N ASP A 109 -13.53 12.96 -13.05
CA ASP A 109 -13.24 13.53 -14.36
C ASP A 109 -13.68 12.58 -15.49
N PRO A 110 -14.67 12.94 -16.33
CA PRO A 110 -15.30 12.04 -17.31
C PRO A 110 -14.36 11.51 -18.41
N SER A 111 -13.16 12.08 -18.54
CA SER A 111 -12.16 11.69 -19.54
C SER A 111 -11.48 10.33 -19.24
N ASP A 112 -11.35 9.95 -17.96
CA ASP A 112 -10.77 8.65 -17.56
C ASP A 112 -11.82 7.52 -17.62
N GLN A 113 -13.11 7.82 -17.36
CA GLN A 113 -14.21 6.85 -17.51
C GLN A 113 -14.23 6.17 -18.89
N LEU A 114 -13.87 6.89 -19.96
CA LEU A 114 -13.82 6.35 -21.32
C LEU A 114 -12.61 5.42 -21.55
N ARG A 115 -11.51 5.63 -20.83
CA ARG A 115 -10.30 4.80 -20.88
C ARG A 115 -10.45 3.54 -20.06
N GLU A 116 -11.12 3.58 -18.92
CA GLU A 116 -11.36 2.36 -18.14
C GLU A 116 -12.51 1.51 -18.58
N ARG A 117 -13.54 2.08 -19.24
CA ARG A 117 -14.50 1.25 -19.98
C ARG A 117 -13.80 0.37 -21.02
N ARG A 118 -12.67 0.83 -21.57
CA ARG A 118 -11.80 0.03 -22.46
C ARG A 118 -10.94 -0.98 -21.69
N ALA A 119 -10.38 -0.63 -20.54
CA ALA A 119 -9.63 -1.57 -19.70
C ALA A 119 -10.51 -2.70 -19.13
N ALA A 120 -11.73 -2.37 -18.70
CA ALA A 120 -12.74 -3.32 -18.22
C ALA A 120 -13.17 -4.31 -19.31
N ALA A 121 -13.25 -3.85 -20.57
CA ALA A 121 -13.52 -4.71 -21.73
C ALA A 121 -12.36 -5.67 -22.05
N LEU A 122 -11.12 -5.36 -21.66
CA LEU A 122 -9.93 -6.22 -21.85
C LEU A 122 -9.74 -7.23 -20.71
N THR A 123 -10.38 -7.02 -19.56
CA THR A 123 -10.31 -7.91 -18.39
C THR A 123 -11.39 -9.01 -18.35
N GLY A 124 -12.03 -9.30 -19.48
CA GLY A 124 -12.87 -10.50 -19.67
C GLY A 124 -12.12 -11.84 -19.63
N GLY A 125 -10.98 -11.90 -18.93
CA GLY A 125 -10.12 -13.08 -18.78
C GLY A 125 -9.62 -13.28 -17.35
N PHE A 126 -10.44 -12.94 -16.35
CA PHE A 126 -10.12 -13.12 -14.92
C PHE A 126 -10.89 -14.28 -14.25
N ALA A 127 -11.31 -15.28 -15.03
CA ALA A 127 -11.86 -16.52 -14.49
C ALA A 127 -11.34 -17.74 -15.27
N ALA A 128 -10.29 -18.37 -14.73
CA ALA A 128 -10.03 -19.82 -14.68
C ALA A 128 -8.72 -20.04 -13.92
#